data_AF-A0A6L6YE64-F1
#
_entry.id   AF-A0A6L6YE64-F1
#
_cell.length_a   1.000
_cell.length_b   1.000
_cell.length_c   1.000
_cell.angle_alpha   90.00
_cell.angle_beta   90.00
_cell.angle_gamma   90.00
#
_symmetry.space_group_name_H-M   'P 1'
#
loop_
_entity.id
_entity.type
_entity.pdbx_description
1 polymer ?
#
loop_
_entity_poly.entity_id
_entity_poly.type
_entity_poly.pdbx_seq_one_letter_code
_entity_poly.pdbx_strand_id
1 'polypeptide(L)'
;MAIGGGVAAEPTTATGYRAVAIGGNASASATYGLSIGYDARTSGTGEAGAIALGRTTSASVNGGVALGGYSTATRAAGTFGTSSDGTELTEAVSFGNVGDKTIKEWTSTQGVVSIGSDTVSRQLTGLAAGSQDNDAVNVAQLKSLQQSSVFGQGSSIEIPASEDGSTPAVNAVNASVLGDSGKVMANAGSAFGANSQVQIGAKGAVAIGANSIATSRLDANGAAPTGYLMPSEGVTDKSVWQADVNHGVVSFGGSYEADDGTGNTQTVTFNRQLTGVAAGSEDNDAVNVAQLKEVNNQVQGLVSGQTKVSTIDLVADPGDPENGVEPTRIGLRFEAASTSARAASQSEGDNIGRLAYTDTDGTVRRVATMSDGILLSGGPTSGGAAVESVKVGLDQGITFLGEDGYLTTEVTAGENGAVVKIATTQELKNLLANSGNTGDTGNTGGSTGGSTGGSTGGSTGGTSGGSSGWTPTAAQQAAMNGTFENGINVGASGAVTIAAGEGNQAITLQQNNVNMGGNRIQNVGAPIAATDAANKQYVDSTANSLRSKIHDVDRDLRAGVAMAMAVGNLPQAYMPGKSILAMSAGTYHGQGGFALGLSHATNDRNWVFKGAASVDTRGNFGGTLSAGYQF
;
A
#
# COMPACT_ATOMS: atom_id res chain seq x y z
N MET A 1 -59.22 -45.92 -38.70
CA MET A 1 -60.63 -45.47 -38.56
C MET A 1 -60.73 -44.04 -39.04
N ALA A 2 -61.64 -43.73 -39.97
CA ALA A 2 -61.82 -42.39 -40.52
C ALA A 2 -63.23 -41.87 -40.21
N ILE A 3 -63.35 -40.67 -39.65
CA ILE A 3 -64.64 -40.00 -39.41
C ILE A 3 -64.61 -38.62 -40.08
N GLY A 4 -65.32 -38.49 -41.21
CA GLY A 4 -65.43 -37.24 -41.96
C GLY A 4 -66.52 -36.31 -41.44
N GLY A 5 -66.27 -35.00 -41.49
CA GLY A 5 -67.27 -33.97 -41.16
C GLY A 5 -67.85 -33.32 -42.41
N GLY A 6 -69.16 -33.45 -42.60
CA GLY A 6 -70.03 -32.57 -43.42
C GLY A 6 -69.74 -32.40 -44.92
N VAL A 7 -70.50 -33.14 -45.75
CA VAL A 7 -71.06 -32.94 -47.12
C VAL A 7 -70.29 -32.18 -48.23
N ALA A 8 -69.15 -31.53 -48.01
CA ALA A 8 -68.35 -30.91 -49.07
C ALA A 8 -66.82 -30.92 -48.80
N ALA A 9 -66.36 -31.67 -47.81
CA ALA A 9 -64.94 -31.74 -47.46
C ALA A 9 -64.23 -32.88 -48.22
N GLU A 10 -63.03 -32.59 -48.73
CA GLU A 10 -62.03 -33.56 -49.21
C GLU A 10 -61.92 -34.79 -48.29
N PRO A 11 -61.65 -35.99 -48.84
CA PRO A 11 -61.80 -37.25 -48.12
C PRO A 11 -60.87 -37.33 -46.89
N THR A 12 -61.44 -37.70 -45.75
CA THR A 12 -60.68 -38.10 -44.56
C THR A 12 -60.04 -39.46 -44.82
N THR A 13 -58.71 -39.55 -44.74
CA THR A 13 -57.96 -40.77 -45.06
C THR A 13 -57.17 -41.27 -43.87
N ALA A 14 -57.21 -42.58 -43.61
CA ALA A 14 -56.41 -43.25 -42.60
C ALA A 14 -55.77 -44.49 -43.25
N THR A 15 -54.61 -44.30 -43.89
CA THR A 15 -53.91 -45.33 -44.65
C THR A 15 -52.81 -46.03 -43.86
N GLY A 16 -52.34 -45.43 -42.77
CA GLY A 16 -51.34 -46.03 -41.90
C GLY A 16 -51.88 -47.24 -41.12
N TYR A 17 -50.99 -48.19 -40.79
CA TYR A 17 -51.37 -49.34 -39.96
C TYR A 17 -51.86 -48.85 -38.58
N ARG A 18 -53.09 -49.22 -38.21
CA ARG A 18 -53.77 -48.78 -36.98
C ARG A 18 -53.90 -47.24 -36.84
N ALA A 19 -53.98 -46.51 -37.96
CA ALA A 19 -54.16 -45.07 -37.96
C ALA A 19 -55.61 -44.60 -37.70
N VAL A 20 -55.75 -43.38 -37.19
CA VAL A 20 -57.02 -42.70 -36.92
C VAL A 20 -57.01 -41.30 -37.54
N ALA A 21 -58.03 -41.00 -38.33
CA ALA A 21 -58.22 -39.67 -38.92
C ALA A 21 -59.65 -39.15 -38.64
N ILE A 22 -59.78 -37.94 -38.12
CA ILE A 22 -61.06 -37.33 -37.73
C ILE A 22 -61.08 -35.87 -38.18
N GLY A 23 -62.08 -35.49 -38.97
CA GLY A 23 -62.24 -34.14 -39.51
C GLY A 23 -62.03 -34.06 -41.03
N GLY A 24 -62.60 -33.03 -41.66
CA GLY A 24 -62.52 -32.83 -43.12
C GLY A 24 -61.08 -32.67 -43.60
N ASN A 25 -60.71 -33.37 -44.68
CA ASN A 25 -59.34 -33.42 -45.21
C ASN A 25 -58.25 -33.91 -44.22
N ALA A 26 -58.60 -34.55 -43.10
CA ALA A 26 -57.60 -35.12 -42.20
C ALA A 26 -56.97 -36.37 -42.84
N SER A 27 -55.65 -36.50 -42.77
CA SER A 27 -54.88 -37.59 -43.38
C SER A 27 -53.90 -38.21 -42.39
N ALA A 28 -54.16 -39.44 -41.97
CA ALA A 28 -53.27 -40.23 -41.14
C ALA A 28 -52.62 -41.38 -41.93
N SER A 29 -51.45 -41.13 -42.51
CA SER A 29 -50.68 -42.12 -43.26
C SER A 29 -49.55 -42.76 -42.46
N ALA A 30 -49.16 -42.17 -41.32
CA ALA A 30 -48.21 -42.77 -40.39
C ALA A 30 -48.79 -44.03 -39.71
N THR A 31 -47.95 -45.05 -39.51
CA THR A 31 -48.28 -46.20 -38.64
C THR A 31 -48.53 -45.70 -37.22
N TYR A 32 -49.64 -46.13 -36.60
CA TYR A 32 -50.17 -45.59 -35.34
C TYR A 32 -50.45 -44.07 -35.35
N GLY A 33 -50.62 -43.47 -36.53
CA GLY A 33 -50.87 -42.03 -36.69
C GLY A 33 -52.25 -41.60 -36.19
N LEU A 34 -52.32 -40.43 -35.55
CA LEU A 34 -53.55 -39.79 -35.10
C LEU A 34 -53.66 -38.38 -35.69
N SER A 35 -54.62 -38.17 -36.57
CA SER A 35 -54.91 -36.86 -37.17
C SER A 35 -56.31 -36.40 -36.82
N ILE A 36 -56.44 -35.35 -36.00
CA ILE A 36 -57.71 -34.80 -35.56
C ILE A 36 -57.77 -33.30 -35.88
N GLY A 37 -58.74 -32.91 -36.70
CA GLY A 37 -58.98 -31.52 -37.10
C GLY A 37 -59.04 -31.35 -38.62
N TYR A 38 -59.58 -30.22 -39.07
CA TYR A 38 -59.61 -29.91 -40.50
C TYR A 38 -58.18 -29.81 -41.05
N ASP A 39 -57.85 -30.55 -42.10
CA ASP A 39 -56.52 -30.56 -42.72
C ASP A 39 -55.36 -31.00 -41.78
N ALA A 40 -55.65 -31.77 -40.73
CA ALA A 40 -54.62 -32.35 -39.87
C ALA A 40 -53.93 -33.52 -40.59
N ARG A 41 -52.58 -33.55 -40.60
CA ARG A 41 -51.80 -34.55 -41.34
C ARG A 41 -50.74 -35.23 -40.47
N THR A 42 -50.65 -36.56 -40.56
CA THR A 42 -49.54 -37.35 -40.00
C THR A 42 -48.94 -38.24 -41.08
N SER A 43 -47.61 -38.16 -41.27
CA SER A 43 -46.92 -38.83 -42.40
C SER A 43 -45.56 -39.45 -42.07
N GLY A 44 -45.17 -39.52 -40.80
CA GLY A 44 -43.90 -40.09 -40.38
C GLY A 44 -43.80 -41.61 -40.60
N THR A 45 -42.59 -42.09 -40.89
CA THR A 45 -42.26 -43.51 -41.02
C THR A 45 -41.71 -44.04 -39.69
N GLY A 46 -42.42 -44.94 -39.02
CA GLY A 46 -41.94 -45.60 -37.80
C GLY A 46 -43.06 -46.14 -36.89
N GLU A 47 -42.67 -46.81 -35.81
CA GLU A 47 -43.59 -47.51 -34.92
C GLU A 47 -44.06 -46.67 -33.72
N ALA A 48 -43.45 -45.50 -33.44
CA ALA A 48 -43.80 -44.69 -32.28
C ALA A 48 -45.09 -43.87 -32.45
N GLY A 49 -45.62 -43.82 -33.68
CA GLY A 49 -46.80 -43.02 -34.03
C GLY A 49 -46.49 -41.53 -34.19
N ALA A 50 -47.38 -40.81 -34.85
CA ALA A 50 -47.32 -39.35 -34.96
C ALA A 50 -48.72 -38.79 -34.64
N ILE A 51 -48.78 -37.65 -33.95
CA ILE A 51 -50.04 -37.05 -33.50
C ILE A 51 -50.14 -35.64 -34.06
N ALA A 52 -51.24 -35.32 -34.73
CA ALA A 52 -51.58 -33.99 -35.20
C ALA A 52 -52.99 -33.63 -34.71
N LEU A 53 -53.09 -32.65 -33.82
CA LEU A 53 -54.33 -32.23 -33.18
C LEU A 53 -54.56 -30.73 -33.35
N GLY A 54 -55.51 -30.38 -34.21
CA GLY A 54 -55.89 -29.02 -34.53
C GLY A 54 -55.95 -28.76 -36.03
N ARG A 55 -56.56 -27.64 -36.42
CA ARG A 55 -56.70 -27.26 -37.84
C ARG A 55 -55.34 -27.05 -38.50
N THR A 56 -55.11 -27.67 -39.66
CA THR A 56 -53.89 -27.51 -40.46
C THR A 56 -52.62 -27.85 -39.66
N THR A 57 -52.70 -28.87 -38.80
CA THR A 57 -51.54 -29.38 -38.07
C THR A 57 -50.80 -30.43 -38.90
N SER A 58 -49.48 -30.52 -38.72
CA SER A 58 -48.66 -31.49 -39.44
C SER A 58 -47.63 -32.13 -38.52
N ALA A 59 -47.68 -33.44 -38.34
CA ALA A 59 -46.63 -34.20 -37.67
C ALA A 59 -46.02 -35.21 -38.64
N SER A 60 -44.82 -34.90 -39.13
CA SER A 60 -44.18 -35.58 -40.26
C SER A 60 -43.05 -36.53 -39.87
N VAL A 61 -42.75 -36.61 -38.57
CA VAL A 61 -41.65 -37.42 -38.01
C VAL A 61 -42.16 -38.48 -37.05
N ASN A 62 -41.39 -39.56 -36.89
CA ASN A 62 -41.69 -40.63 -35.95
C ASN A 62 -41.68 -40.12 -34.50
N GLY A 63 -42.73 -40.40 -33.74
CA GLY A 63 -42.91 -39.89 -32.37
C GLY A 63 -43.26 -38.40 -32.28
N GLY A 64 -43.46 -37.70 -33.40
CA GLY A 64 -43.75 -36.27 -33.42
C GLY A 64 -45.20 -35.96 -33.01
N VAL A 65 -45.38 -34.89 -32.23
CA VAL A 65 -46.68 -34.44 -31.74
C VAL A 65 -46.88 -32.97 -32.08
N ALA A 66 -47.87 -32.63 -32.90
CA ALA A 66 -48.25 -31.25 -33.23
C ALA A 66 -49.59 -30.90 -32.57
N LEU A 67 -49.60 -29.89 -31.70
CA LEU A 67 -50.76 -29.50 -30.90
C LEU A 67 -51.16 -28.04 -31.17
N GLY A 68 -52.45 -27.81 -31.40
CA GLY A 68 -53.01 -26.50 -31.70
C GLY A 68 -52.92 -26.15 -33.19
N GLY A 69 -53.86 -25.35 -33.70
CA GLY A 69 -53.94 -25.07 -35.14
C GLY A 69 -52.65 -24.50 -35.71
N TYR A 70 -52.29 -24.93 -36.92
CA TYR A 70 -51.06 -24.56 -37.65
C TYR A 70 -49.73 -25.02 -37.03
N SER A 71 -49.75 -25.90 -36.03
CA SER A 71 -48.52 -26.44 -35.46
C SER A 71 -47.87 -27.49 -36.37
N THR A 72 -46.54 -27.49 -36.42
CA THR A 72 -45.72 -28.39 -37.24
C THR A 72 -44.68 -29.11 -36.38
N ALA A 73 -44.71 -30.45 -36.35
CA ALA A 73 -43.72 -31.30 -35.71
C ALA A 73 -42.89 -32.01 -36.79
N THR A 74 -41.72 -31.44 -37.09
CA THR A 74 -40.81 -31.86 -38.17
C THR A 74 -39.43 -32.29 -37.67
N ARG A 75 -39.19 -32.26 -36.35
CA ARG A 75 -37.90 -32.63 -35.75
C ARG A 75 -37.93 -34.05 -35.17
N ALA A 76 -37.13 -34.92 -35.75
CA ALA A 76 -36.99 -36.31 -35.33
C ALA A 76 -36.20 -36.43 -34.01
N ALA A 77 -36.28 -37.59 -33.37
CA ALA A 77 -35.46 -37.92 -32.21
C ALA A 77 -33.97 -37.68 -32.51
N GLY A 78 -33.24 -37.12 -31.55
CA GLY A 78 -31.80 -36.85 -31.71
C GLY A 78 -31.44 -35.61 -32.52
N THR A 79 -32.41 -34.85 -33.06
CA THR A 79 -32.14 -33.71 -33.96
C THR A 79 -32.46 -32.35 -33.35
N PHE A 80 -31.64 -31.34 -33.66
CA PHE A 80 -31.78 -29.99 -33.12
C PHE A 80 -32.50 -29.00 -34.05
N GLY A 81 -32.82 -29.43 -35.27
CA GLY A 81 -33.45 -28.60 -36.30
C GLY A 81 -32.42 -27.93 -37.21
N THR A 82 -32.82 -26.84 -37.85
CA THR A 82 -31.97 -26.05 -38.75
C THR A 82 -31.90 -24.60 -38.29
N SER A 83 -30.76 -23.95 -38.52
CA SER A 83 -30.58 -22.50 -38.37
C SER A 83 -31.42 -21.73 -39.41
N SER A 84 -31.53 -20.40 -39.24
CA SER A 84 -32.25 -19.50 -40.14
C SER A 84 -31.67 -19.46 -41.57
N ASP A 85 -30.41 -19.89 -41.74
CA ASP A 85 -29.73 -20.04 -43.03
C ASP A 85 -29.89 -21.45 -43.64
N GLY A 86 -30.63 -22.35 -42.98
CA GLY A 86 -30.89 -23.70 -43.44
C GLY A 86 -29.81 -24.73 -43.08
N THR A 87 -28.79 -24.35 -42.31
CA THR A 87 -27.77 -25.31 -41.83
C THR A 87 -28.33 -26.21 -40.73
N GLU A 88 -28.05 -27.51 -40.77
CA GLU A 88 -28.46 -28.44 -39.70
C GLU A 88 -27.71 -28.13 -38.40
N LEU A 89 -28.45 -28.04 -37.30
CA LEU A 89 -27.89 -27.86 -35.96
C LEU A 89 -27.43 -29.22 -35.42
N THR A 90 -26.14 -29.32 -35.08
CA THR A 90 -25.51 -30.57 -34.65
C THR A 90 -25.53 -30.79 -33.14
N GLU A 91 -25.84 -29.77 -32.35
CA GLU A 91 -25.89 -29.85 -30.89
C GLU A 91 -26.93 -28.90 -30.27
N ALA A 92 -27.29 -29.15 -29.00
CA ALA A 92 -28.14 -28.26 -28.22
C ALA A 92 -27.44 -26.94 -27.89
N VAL A 93 -28.21 -25.84 -27.87
CA VAL A 93 -27.76 -24.53 -27.40
C VAL A 93 -27.47 -24.61 -25.90
N SER A 94 -26.27 -24.18 -25.49
CA SER A 94 -25.85 -24.15 -24.08
C SER A 94 -25.15 -22.83 -23.75
N PHE A 95 -25.24 -22.41 -22.49
CA PHE A 95 -24.39 -21.36 -21.96
C PHE A 95 -23.13 -22.00 -21.38
N GLY A 96 -21.97 -21.72 -21.98
CA GLY A 96 -20.68 -22.27 -21.55
C GLY A 96 -20.48 -23.75 -21.92
N ASN A 97 -19.42 -24.35 -21.36
CA ASN A 97 -19.07 -25.74 -21.57
C ASN A 97 -19.83 -26.63 -20.58
N VAL A 98 -20.75 -27.47 -21.09
CA VAL A 98 -21.70 -28.25 -20.28
C VAL A 98 -21.47 -29.77 -20.35
N GLY A 99 -20.34 -30.22 -20.89
CA GLY A 99 -20.01 -31.65 -20.98
C GLY A 99 -20.73 -32.39 -22.11
N ASP A 100 -21.05 -33.67 -21.89
CA ASP A 100 -21.64 -34.55 -22.90
C ASP A 100 -23.12 -34.22 -23.16
N LYS A 101 -23.41 -33.67 -24.36
CA LYS A 101 -24.76 -33.32 -24.79
C LYS A 101 -25.51 -34.48 -25.45
N THR A 102 -24.92 -35.66 -25.56
CA THR A 102 -25.56 -36.84 -26.17
C THR A 102 -26.50 -37.59 -25.22
N ILE A 103 -26.50 -37.22 -23.93
CA ILE A 103 -27.37 -37.80 -22.92
C ILE A 103 -28.84 -37.32 -23.07
N LYS A 104 -29.76 -38.07 -22.45
CA LYS A 104 -31.22 -37.88 -22.60
C LYS A 104 -31.76 -36.54 -22.07
N GLU A 105 -30.98 -35.87 -21.22
CA GLU A 105 -31.27 -34.55 -20.67
C GLU A 105 -31.10 -33.44 -21.74
N TRP A 106 -30.18 -33.62 -22.68
CA TRP A 106 -29.88 -32.66 -23.74
C TRP A 106 -30.42 -33.09 -25.12
N THR A 107 -30.54 -34.39 -25.35
CA THR A 107 -30.94 -34.98 -26.64
C THR A 107 -32.22 -35.81 -26.50
N SER A 108 -33.25 -35.48 -27.27
CA SER A 108 -34.55 -36.17 -27.19
C SER A 108 -34.48 -37.60 -27.74
N THR A 109 -35.13 -38.54 -27.06
CA THR A 109 -35.24 -39.95 -27.50
C THR A 109 -36.43 -40.22 -28.41
N GLN A 110 -37.36 -39.26 -28.52
CA GLN A 110 -38.52 -39.28 -29.41
C GLN A 110 -38.64 -37.97 -30.20
N GLY A 111 -39.53 -37.96 -31.21
CA GLY A 111 -39.85 -36.77 -31.99
C GLY A 111 -40.38 -35.62 -31.12
N VAL A 112 -40.29 -34.40 -31.67
CA VAL A 112 -40.65 -33.18 -30.93
C VAL A 112 -42.15 -33.10 -30.62
N VAL A 113 -42.48 -32.53 -29.45
CA VAL A 113 -43.81 -31.98 -29.16
C VAL A 113 -43.81 -30.50 -29.55
N SER A 114 -44.49 -30.16 -30.64
CA SER A 114 -44.60 -28.80 -31.17
C SER A 114 -45.97 -28.20 -30.86
N ILE A 115 -45.98 -27.00 -30.26
CA ILE A 115 -47.16 -26.18 -30.01
C ILE A 115 -47.26 -24.99 -30.98
N GLY A 116 -46.51 -25.03 -32.07
CA GLY A 116 -46.37 -23.92 -33.01
C GLY A 116 -45.68 -24.31 -34.32
N SER A 117 -45.21 -23.32 -35.06
CA SER A 117 -44.42 -23.44 -36.29
C SER A 117 -43.44 -22.27 -36.38
N ASP A 118 -42.67 -22.17 -37.45
CA ASP A 118 -41.70 -21.09 -37.67
C ASP A 118 -42.35 -19.69 -37.67
N THR A 119 -43.68 -19.62 -37.90
CA THR A 119 -44.45 -18.36 -37.91
C THR A 119 -45.49 -18.27 -36.78
N VAL A 120 -45.65 -19.32 -35.97
CA VAL A 120 -46.70 -19.39 -34.93
C VAL A 120 -46.09 -19.90 -33.63
N SER A 121 -46.15 -19.11 -32.56
CA SER A 121 -45.74 -19.52 -31.22
C SER A 121 -46.89 -19.41 -30.21
N ARG A 122 -46.77 -20.11 -29.08
CA ARG A 122 -47.76 -20.08 -27.98
C ARG A 122 -47.04 -20.06 -26.64
N GLN A 123 -47.67 -19.44 -25.64
CA GLN A 123 -47.22 -19.50 -24.25
C GLN A 123 -47.73 -20.80 -23.60
N LEU A 124 -46.91 -21.37 -22.73
CA LEU A 124 -47.29 -22.51 -21.88
C LEU A 124 -47.54 -22.01 -20.45
N THR A 125 -48.81 -21.98 -20.03
CA THR A 125 -49.23 -21.46 -18.72
C THR A 125 -49.57 -22.58 -17.75
N GLY A 126 -49.39 -22.35 -16.44
CA GLY A 126 -49.65 -23.36 -15.40
C GLY A 126 -48.50 -24.35 -15.19
N LEU A 127 -47.29 -24.03 -15.68
CA LEU A 127 -46.10 -24.85 -15.52
C LEU A 127 -45.52 -24.70 -14.10
N ALA A 128 -45.57 -25.77 -13.31
CA ALA A 128 -44.88 -25.86 -12.02
C ALA A 128 -43.35 -25.83 -12.21
N ALA A 129 -42.60 -25.53 -11.14
CA ALA A 129 -41.14 -25.52 -11.19
C ALA A 129 -40.60 -26.93 -11.50
N GLY A 130 -39.65 -27.01 -12.43
CA GLY A 130 -38.96 -28.26 -12.76
C GLY A 130 -38.11 -28.78 -11.59
N SER A 131 -38.07 -30.10 -11.44
CA SER A 131 -37.39 -30.83 -10.37
C SER A 131 -36.26 -31.74 -10.87
N GLN A 132 -36.37 -32.25 -12.09
CA GLN A 132 -35.37 -33.04 -12.79
C GLN A 132 -34.76 -32.21 -13.93
N ASP A 133 -33.56 -32.58 -14.39
CA ASP A 133 -32.80 -31.81 -15.41
C ASP A 133 -33.53 -31.70 -16.76
N ASN A 134 -34.48 -32.59 -17.04
CA ASN A 134 -35.28 -32.61 -18.26
C ASN A 134 -36.71 -32.06 -18.07
N ASP A 135 -37.02 -31.49 -16.91
CA ASP A 135 -38.27 -30.77 -16.69
C ASP A 135 -38.21 -29.39 -17.36
N ALA A 136 -39.36 -28.86 -17.79
CA ALA A 136 -39.41 -27.51 -18.34
C ALA A 136 -39.23 -26.45 -17.23
N VAL A 137 -38.46 -25.40 -17.54
CA VAL A 137 -38.19 -24.28 -16.64
C VAL A 137 -39.30 -23.23 -16.75
N ASN A 138 -39.79 -22.72 -15.60
CA ASN A 138 -40.75 -21.62 -15.58
C ASN A 138 -40.09 -20.25 -15.26
N VAL A 139 -40.84 -19.16 -15.41
CA VAL A 139 -40.34 -17.79 -15.19
C VAL A 139 -39.92 -17.53 -13.74
N ALA A 140 -40.48 -18.25 -12.76
CA ALA A 140 -40.08 -18.09 -11.36
C ALA A 140 -38.67 -18.61 -11.11
N GLN A 141 -38.31 -19.77 -11.68
CA GLN A 141 -36.95 -20.32 -11.62
C GLN A 141 -35.94 -19.43 -12.35
N LEU A 142 -36.33 -18.81 -13.47
CA LEU A 142 -35.46 -17.85 -14.15
C LEU A 142 -35.25 -16.56 -13.34
N LYS A 143 -36.32 -16.03 -12.72
CA LYS A 143 -36.21 -14.85 -11.85
C LYS A 143 -35.36 -15.11 -10.60
N SER A 144 -35.41 -16.30 -10.02
CA SER A 144 -34.51 -16.64 -8.91
C SER A 144 -33.04 -16.63 -9.34
N LEU A 145 -32.74 -17.01 -10.59
CA LEU A 145 -31.39 -16.86 -11.12
C LEU A 145 -31.00 -15.40 -11.33
N GLN A 146 -31.90 -14.50 -11.72
CA GLN A 146 -31.58 -13.07 -11.80
C GLN A 146 -31.22 -12.48 -10.43
N GLN A 147 -31.77 -13.05 -9.35
CA GLN A 147 -31.38 -12.71 -7.97
C GLN A 147 -30.07 -13.37 -7.51
N SER A 148 -29.57 -14.38 -8.25
CA SER A 148 -28.36 -15.13 -7.91
C SER A 148 -27.21 -14.97 -8.91
N SER A 149 -27.44 -14.35 -10.07
CA SER A 149 -26.46 -14.34 -11.15
C SER A 149 -25.65 -13.04 -11.11
N VAL A 150 -24.34 -13.25 -11.08
CA VAL A 150 -23.20 -12.33 -11.01
C VAL A 150 -22.71 -11.99 -9.59
N PHE A 151 -23.54 -11.99 -8.53
CA PHE A 151 -23.25 -11.14 -7.37
C PHE A 151 -23.47 -11.75 -5.97
N GLY A 152 -23.25 -13.04 -5.72
CA GLY A 152 -23.28 -13.58 -4.35
C GLY A 152 -24.64 -13.53 -3.61
N GLN A 153 -24.78 -14.29 -2.53
CA GLN A 153 -26.04 -14.37 -1.77
C GLN A 153 -26.33 -13.04 -1.05
N GLY A 154 -27.54 -12.51 -1.18
CA GLY A 154 -27.98 -11.29 -0.47
C GLY A 154 -27.50 -9.97 -1.06
N SER A 155 -26.98 -9.98 -2.29
CA SER A 155 -26.63 -8.74 -2.99
C SER A 155 -27.83 -7.95 -3.45
N SER A 156 -27.65 -6.62 -3.58
CA SER A 156 -28.69 -5.72 -4.05
C SER A 156 -28.11 -4.58 -4.88
N ILE A 157 -28.83 -4.21 -5.94
CA ILE A 157 -28.60 -2.98 -6.72
C ILE A 157 -29.75 -1.98 -6.51
N GLU A 158 -30.56 -2.16 -5.46
CA GLU A 158 -31.69 -1.30 -5.19
C GLU A 158 -31.24 0.02 -4.54
N ILE A 159 -31.68 1.14 -5.14
CA ILE A 159 -31.66 2.45 -4.51
C ILE A 159 -32.92 2.52 -3.64
N PRO A 160 -32.80 2.59 -2.31
CA PRO A 160 -33.97 2.61 -1.43
C PRO A 160 -34.79 3.88 -1.63
N ALA A 161 -36.05 3.82 -1.23
CA ALA A 161 -36.91 5.01 -1.18
C ALA A 161 -36.34 6.07 -0.24
N SER A 162 -36.59 7.34 -0.55
CA SER A 162 -36.27 8.44 0.37
C SER A 162 -37.01 8.27 1.70
N GLU A 163 -36.40 8.69 2.82
CA GLU A 163 -36.97 8.60 4.16
C GLU A 163 -38.32 9.32 4.29
N ASP A 164 -38.52 10.38 3.50
CA ASP A 164 -39.78 11.13 3.41
C ASP A 164 -40.83 10.49 2.47
N GLY A 165 -40.50 9.38 1.81
CA GLY A 165 -41.36 8.67 0.85
C GLY A 165 -41.57 9.39 -0.48
N SER A 166 -40.88 10.49 -0.76
CA SER A 166 -41.06 11.29 -1.98
C SER A 166 -40.55 10.61 -3.25
N THR A 167 -39.62 9.65 -3.11
CA THR A 167 -39.08 8.84 -4.21
C THR A 167 -39.21 7.35 -3.87
N PRO A 168 -39.82 6.52 -4.75
CA PRO A 168 -39.92 5.09 -4.52
C PRO A 168 -38.57 4.39 -4.71
N ALA A 169 -38.43 3.18 -4.15
CA ALA A 169 -37.27 2.35 -4.41
C ALA A 169 -37.19 1.97 -5.88
N VAL A 170 -36.00 2.06 -6.47
CA VAL A 170 -35.73 1.76 -7.87
C VAL A 170 -34.44 0.99 -8.02
N ASN A 171 -34.35 0.16 -9.06
CA ASN A 171 -33.09 -0.51 -9.38
C ASN A 171 -32.10 0.52 -9.96
N ALA A 172 -30.87 0.52 -9.44
CA ALA A 172 -29.79 1.33 -9.97
C ALA A 172 -29.49 0.95 -11.42
N VAL A 173 -29.36 1.96 -12.28
CA VAL A 173 -29.01 1.80 -13.69
C VAL A 173 -27.50 1.58 -13.82
N ASN A 174 -27.09 0.59 -14.61
CA ASN A 174 -25.69 0.23 -14.85
C ASN A 174 -24.88 -0.12 -13.57
N ALA A 175 -25.53 -0.72 -12.58
CA ALA A 175 -24.89 -1.14 -11.32
C ALA A 175 -24.34 -2.58 -11.37
N SER A 176 -23.28 -2.86 -10.60
CA SER A 176 -22.61 -4.17 -10.53
C SER A 176 -22.15 -4.51 -9.10
N VAL A 177 -22.24 -5.77 -8.64
CA VAL A 177 -22.03 -6.17 -7.23
C VAL A 177 -21.27 -7.51 -7.04
N LEU A 178 -19.99 -7.64 -7.36
CA LEU A 178 -19.30 -8.93 -7.25
C LEU A 178 -19.00 -9.37 -5.79
N GLY A 179 -19.92 -10.09 -5.14
CA GLY A 179 -19.68 -10.77 -3.86
C GLY A 179 -20.89 -10.83 -2.94
N ASP A 180 -20.88 -11.74 -1.97
CA ASP A 180 -22.00 -11.96 -1.03
C ASP A 180 -22.34 -10.68 -0.24
N SER A 181 -23.63 -10.41 -0.06
CA SER A 181 -24.17 -9.27 0.68
C SER A 181 -23.69 -7.89 0.19
N GLY A 182 -23.16 -7.78 -1.03
CA GLY A 182 -22.77 -6.49 -1.59
C GLY A 182 -23.99 -5.61 -1.89
N LYS A 183 -23.87 -4.29 -1.75
CA LYS A 183 -24.98 -3.36 -2.00
C LYS A 183 -24.53 -2.20 -2.88
N VAL A 184 -25.25 -1.93 -3.96
CA VAL A 184 -25.07 -0.71 -4.75
C VAL A 184 -26.36 0.09 -4.75
N MET A 185 -26.31 1.24 -4.10
CA MET A 185 -27.46 2.12 -3.87
C MET A 185 -27.36 3.40 -4.73
N ALA A 186 -26.59 3.36 -5.82
CA ALA A 186 -26.40 4.48 -6.73
C ALA A 186 -26.23 4.00 -8.18
N ASN A 187 -26.66 4.84 -9.13
CA ASN A 187 -26.47 4.59 -10.56
C ASN A 187 -24.98 4.52 -10.93
N ALA A 188 -24.65 3.64 -11.87
CA ALA A 188 -23.28 3.38 -12.33
C ALA A 188 -22.30 2.95 -11.22
N GLY A 189 -22.79 2.55 -10.04
CA GLY A 189 -21.96 2.08 -8.94
C GLY A 189 -21.47 0.65 -9.14
N SER A 190 -20.27 0.34 -8.66
CA SER A 190 -19.72 -1.01 -8.70
C SER A 190 -19.17 -1.44 -7.33
N ALA A 191 -19.64 -2.56 -6.80
CA ALA A 191 -19.15 -3.14 -5.55
C ALA A 191 -18.45 -4.47 -5.85
N PHE A 192 -17.25 -4.69 -5.30
CA PHE A 192 -16.45 -5.89 -5.47
C PHE A 192 -15.96 -6.37 -4.09
N GLY A 193 -16.33 -7.58 -3.69
CA GLY A 193 -16.01 -8.21 -2.41
C GLY A 193 -17.24 -8.40 -1.51
N ALA A 194 -17.15 -9.34 -0.57
CA ALA A 194 -18.24 -9.62 0.38
C ALA A 194 -18.56 -8.38 1.23
N ASN A 195 -19.84 -8.05 1.40
CA ASN A 195 -20.32 -6.89 2.16
C ASN A 195 -19.74 -5.54 1.67
N SER A 196 -19.30 -5.46 0.41
CA SER A 196 -18.88 -4.19 -0.20
C SER A 196 -20.10 -3.34 -0.57
N GLN A 197 -20.02 -2.03 -0.34
CA GLN A 197 -21.18 -1.14 -0.44
C GLN A 197 -20.85 0.15 -1.20
N VAL A 198 -21.71 0.53 -2.14
CA VAL A 198 -21.75 1.86 -2.75
C VAL A 198 -23.00 2.57 -2.22
N GLN A 199 -22.80 3.65 -1.47
CA GLN A 199 -23.88 4.36 -0.78
C GLN A 199 -24.75 5.21 -1.73
N ILE A 200 -25.91 5.63 -1.22
CA ILE A 200 -26.86 6.50 -1.92
C ILE A 200 -26.15 7.78 -2.40
N GLY A 201 -26.41 8.17 -3.65
CA GLY A 201 -25.85 9.40 -4.23
C GLY A 201 -24.40 9.29 -4.70
N ALA A 202 -23.70 8.17 -4.45
CA ALA A 202 -22.33 7.94 -4.91
C ALA A 202 -22.28 7.46 -6.38
N LYS A 203 -22.81 8.27 -7.31
CA LYS A 203 -22.89 7.91 -8.74
C LYS A 203 -21.50 7.62 -9.32
N GLY A 204 -21.37 6.49 -10.02
CA GLY A 204 -20.10 6.07 -10.63
C GLY A 204 -19.04 5.55 -9.65
N ALA A 205 -19.34 5.49 -8.34
CA ALA A 205 -18.35 5.09 -7.34
C ALA A 205 -18.11 3.56 -7.33
N VAL A 206 -16.90 3.18 -6.93
CA VAL A 206 -16.44 1.80 -6.92
C VAL A 206 -15.95 1.41 -5.53
N ALA A 207 -16.49 0.35 -4.93
CA ALA A 207 -16.01 -0.23 -3.67
C ALA A 207 -15.24 -1.53 -3.95
N ILE A 208 -13.97 -1.63 -3.55
CA ILE A 208 -13.08 -2.78 -3.86
C ILE A 208 -12.51 -3.41 -2.59
N GLY A 209 -12.90 -4.67 -2.35
CA GLY A 209 -12.50 -5.50 -1.21
C GLY A 209 -13.65 -5.72 -0.23
N ALA A 210 -13.57 -6.78 0.59
CA ALA A 210 -14.63 -7.11 1.55
C ALA A 210 -14.88 -5.98 2.57
N ASN A 211 -16.13 -5.66 2.89
CA ASN A 211 -16.52 -4.54 3.77
C ASN A 211 -16.08 -3.15 3.30
N SER A 212 -15.67 -2.98 2.03
CA SER A 212 -15.32 -1.65 1.53
C SER A 212 -16.57 -0.81 1.32
N ILE A 213 -16.51 0.46 1.66
CA ILE A 213 -17.64 1.37 1.55
C ILE A 213 -17.22 2.56 0.69
N ALA A 214 -17.87 2.74 -0.46
CA ALA A 214 -17.71 3.89 -1.32
C ALA A 214 -18.86 4.86 -1.07
N THR A 215 -18.53 6.07 -0.65
CA THR A 215 -19.49 7.14 -0.35
C THR A 215 -19.40 8.23 -1.39
N SER A 216 -20.43 9.07 -1.50
CA SER A 216 -20.29 10.31 -2.24
C SER A 216 -19.28 11.19 -1.50
N ARG A 217 -18.34 11.79 -2.22
CA ARG A 217 -17.48 12.84 -1.68
C ARG A 217 -18.11 14.23 -1.81
N LEU A 218 -19.28 14.34 -2.41
CA LEU A 218 -19.95 15.62 -2.57
C LEU A 218 -20.54 16.06 -1.22
N ASP A 219 -20.45 17.34 -0.92
CA ASP A 219 -21.16 17.94 0.21
C ASP A 219 -22.68 17.93 -0.01
N ALA A 220 -23.45 18.38 0.98
CA ALA A 220 -24.92 18.42 0.91
C ALA A 220 -25.48 19.26 -0.26
N ASN A 221 -24.65 20.09 -0.90
CA ASN A 221 -25.01 20.91 -2.06
C ASN A 221 -24.50 20.33 -3.39
N GLY A 222 -23.91 19.13 -3.38
CA GLY A 222 -23.36 18.49 -4.58
C GLY A 222 -21.99 19.03 -5.01
N ALA A 223 -21.29 19.80 -4.15
CA ALA A 223 -19.97 20.34 -4.46
C ALA A 223 -18.86 19.38 -3.98
N ALA A 224 -17.80 19.26 -4.79
CA ALA A 224 -16.62 18.46 -4.42
C ALA A 224 -15.88 19.09 -3.22
N PRO A 225 -15.20 18.29 -2.37
CA PRO A 225 -14.57 18.80 -1.16
C PRO A 225 -13.50 19.86 -1.48
N THR A 226 -13.62 21.03 -0.84
CA THR A 226 -12.62 22.10 -0.90
C THR A 226 -11.47 21.79 0.06
N GLY A 227 -10.57 20.90 -0.34
CA GLY A 227 -9.41 20.51 0.49
C GLY A 227 -8.22 19.97 -0.29
N TYR A 228 -8.28 19.99 -1.63
CA TYR A 228 -7.15 19.64 -2.47
C TYR A 228 -6.13 20.78 -2.42
N LEU A 229 -4.84 20.44 -2.39
CA LEU A 229 -3.72 21.37 -2.54
C LEU A 229 -3.65 21.91 -3.99
N MET A 230 -4.76 22.48 -4.47
CA MET A 230 -4.83 23.08 -5.79
C MET A 230 -4.11 24.42 -5.75
N PRO A 231 -3.20 24.69 -6.69
CA PRO A 231 -2.66 26.04 -6.89
C PRO A 231 -3.82 27.04 -7.07
N SER A 232 -3.75 28.17 -6.37
CA SER A 232 -4.80 29.19 -6.40
C SER A 232 -4.93 29.92 -7.74
N GLU A 233 -3.92 29.82 -8.62
CA GLU A 233 -3.89 30.43 -9.94
C GLU A 233 -3.29 29.47 -10.98
N GLY A 234 -3.79 29.51 -12.22
CA GLY A 234 -3.16 28.85 -13.38
C GLY A 234 -3.64 27.44 -13.74
N VAL A 235 -4.50 26.80 -12.94
CA VAL A 235 -5.05 25.47 -13.28
C VAL A 235 -6.34 25.60 -14.08
N THR A 236 -6.28 25.33 -15.37
CA THR A 236 -7.44 25.33 -16.28
C THR A 236 -8.21 24.02 -16.26
N ASP A 237 -7.54 22.89 -15.96
CA ASP A 237 -8.16 21.56 -15.87
C ASP A 237 -8.22 21.06 -14.42
N LYS A 238 -9.42 21.15 -13.83
CA LYS A 238 -9.68 20.68 -12.47
C LYS A 238 -9.72 19.16 -12.36
N SER A 239 -9.85 18.43 -13.48
CA SER A 239 -9.99 16.96 -13.49
C SER A 239 -8.70 16.24 -13.11
N VAL A 240 -7.54 16.90 -13.26
CA VAL A 240 -6.24 16.42 -12.78
C VAL A 240 -6.22 16.28 -11.26
N TRP A 241 -6.98 17.13 -10.55
CA TRP A 241 -6.96 17.22 -9.08
C TRP A 241 -8.24 16.71 -8.42
N GLN A 242 -9.37 16.64 -9.13
CA GLN A 242 -10.66 16.24 -8.57
C GLN A 242 -11.47 15.36 -9.54
N ALA A 243 -12.10 14.33 -8.99
CA ALA A 243 -13.11 13.56 -9.72
C ALA A 243 -14.39 14.39 -9.92
N ASP A 244 -15.03 14.26 -11.09
CA ASP A 244 -16.32 14.88 -11.40
C ASP A 244 -17.50 14.15 -10.70
N VAL A 245 -18.62 14.86 -10.54
CA VAL A 245 -19.87 14.38 -9.91
C VAL A 245 -20.43 13.10 -10.54
N ASN A 246 -20.05 12.77 -11.78
CA ASN A 246 -20.53 11.59 -12.49
C ASN A 246 -19.60 10.38 -12.45
N HIS A 247 -18.35 10.54 -12.03
CA HIS A 247 -17.31 9.50 -12.12
C HIS A 247 -16.91 8.91 -10.76
N GLY A 248 -17.53 9.40 -9.68
CA GLY A 248 -17.46 8.82 -8.34
C GLY A 248 -16.04 8.68 -7.78
N VAL A 249 -15.90 7.84 -6.75
CA VAL A 249 -14.60 7.52 -6.12
C VAL A 249 -14.37 6.04 -6.11
N VAL A 250 -13.10 5.64 -6.13
CA VAL A 250 -12.71 4.25 -5.85
C VAL A 250 -12.32 4.15 -4.38
N SER A 251 -13.08 3.39 -3.60
CA SER A 251 -12.81 3.12 -2.19
C SER A 251 -12.26 1.71 -2.01
N PHE A 252 -11.07 1.62 -1.42
CA PHE A 252 -10.45 0.38 -0.97
C PHE A 252 -10.55 0.18 0.54
N GLY A 253 -11.25 1.07 1.25
CA GLY A 253 -11.40 1.05 2.70
C GLY A 253 -12.87 1.04 3.09
N GLY A 254 -13.13 0.89 4.38
CA GLY A 254 -14.49 0.89 4.91
C GLY A 254 -14.50 1.13 6.39
N SER A 255 -15.67 1.01 6.98
CA SER A 255 -15.86 1.05 8.42
C SER A 255 -16.70 -0.12 8.86
N TYR A 256 -16.41 -0.63 10.05
CA TYR A 256 -17.28 -1.59 10.72
C TYR A 256 -17.43 -1.19 12.18
N GLU A 257 -18.56 -1.56 12.75
CA GLU A 257 -18.87 -1.34 14.15
C GLU A 257 -18.24 -2.47 14.99
N ALA A 258 -17.35 -2.10 15.91
CA ALA A 258 -16.72 -3.01 16.86
C ALA A 258 -17.28 -2.75 18.27
N ASP A 259 -17.63 -3.81 18.99
CA ASP A 259 -17.89 -3.71 20.43
C ASP A 259 -16.56 -3.51 21.14
N ASP A 260 -16.44 -2.43 21.92
CA ASP A 260 -15.24 -2.14 22.70
C ASP A 260 -15.11 -2.99 23.98
N GLY A 261 -16.05 -3.92 24.19
CA GLY A 261 -16.11 -4.77 25.37
C GLY A 261 -16.73 -4.07 26.59
N THR A 262 -17.23 -2.84 26.43
CA THR A 262 -17.95 -2.08 27.46
C THR A 262 -19.44 -1.95 27.18
N GLY A 263 -19.94 -2.58 26.10
CA GLY A 263 -21.32 -2.44 25.65
C GLY A 263 -21.57 -1.19 24.80
N ASN A 264 -20.51 -0.47 24.44
CA ASN A 264 -20.54 0.62 23.46
C ASN A 264 -19.99 0.15 22.12
N THR A 265 -20.58 0.65 21.05
CA THR A 265 -20.16 0.35 19.69
C THR A 265 -19.28 1.48 19.18
N GLN A 266 -18.10 1.14 18.66
CA GLN A 266 -17.16 2.08 18.05
C GLN A 266 -17.01 1.79 16.55
N THR A 267 -17.17 2.83 15.74
CA THR A 267 -16.87 2.78 14.31
C THR A 267 -15.36 2.70 14.09
N VAL A 268 -14.87 1.53 13.66
CA VAL A 268 -13.47 1.34 13.25
C VAL A 268 -13.37 1.54 11.76
N THR A 269 -12.63 2.57 11.33
CA THR A 269 -12.29 2.78 9.92
C THR A 269 -11.01 2.02 9.59
N PHE A 270 -11.01 1.30 8.48
CA PHE A 270 -9.84 0.56 8.01
C PHE A 270 -9.53 0.91 6.55
N ASN A 271 -8.25 0.84 6.22
CA ASN A 271 -7.71 1.06 4.88
C ASN A 271 -6.92 -0.17 4.42
N ARG A 272 -6.64 -0.27 3.12
CA ARG A 272 -5.83 -1.34 2.54
C ARG A 272 -4.51 -0.81 2.03
N GLN A 273 -3.47 -1.65 2.13
CA GLN A 273 -2.23 -1.42 1.42
C GLN A 273 -2.41 -1.79 -0.05
N LEU A 274 -2.11 -0.86 -0.94
CA LEU A 274 -2.01 -1.12 -2.38
C LEU A 274 -0.56 -1.49 -2.69
N THR A 275 -0.35 -2.70 -3.21
CA THR A 275 0.97 -3.22 -3.58
C THR A 275 1.05 -3.42 -5.09
N GLY A 276 2.27 -3.42 -5.65
CA GLY A 276 2.46 -3.53 -7.11
C GLY A 276 2.17 -2.24 -7.89
N VAL A 277 2.07 -1.09 -7.21
CA VAL A 277 1.89 0.22 -7.85
C VAL A 277 3.23 0.65 -8.48
N ALA A 278 3.26 0.70 -9.82
CA ALA A 278 4.39 1.21 -10.59
C ALA A 278 4.59 2.71 -10.32
N ALA A 279 5.75 3.25 -10.72
CA ALA A 279 5.98 4.70 -10.61
C ALA A 279 5.05 5.44 -11.58
N GLY A 280 4.32 6.44 -11.09
CA GLY A 280 3.45 7.27 -11.91
C GLY A 280 4.23 8.07 -12.96
N SER A 281 3.66 8.22 -14.15
CA SER A 281 4.22 8.98 -15.27
C SER A 281 3.45 10.27 -15.57
N GLU A 282 2.15 10.31 -15.28
CA GLU A 282 1.26 11.45 -15.46
C GLU A 282 0.94 12.13 -14.11
N ASP A 283 0.47 13.38 -14.14
CA ASP A 283 0.18 14.17 -12.93
C ASP A 283 -0.91 13.57 -12.04
N ASN A 284 -1.80 12.75 -12.61
CA ASN A 284 -2.92 12.11 -11.91
C ASN A 284 -2.67 10.64 -11.55
N ASP A 285 -1.46 10.12 -11.78
CA ASP A 285 -1.09 8.77 -11.38
C ASP A 285 -0.84 8.65 -9.87
N ALA A 286 -0.99 7.43 -9.35
CA ALA A 286 -0.64 7.15 -7.96
C ALA A 286 0.89 7.18 -7.75
N VAL A 287 1.35 7.91 -6.72
CA VAL A 287 2.77 7.95 -6.33
C VAL A 287 3.10 6.75 -5.44
N ASN A 288 4.16 6.01 -5.79
CA ASN A 288 4.65 4.91 -4.97
C ASN A 288 5.79 5.33 -4.01
N VAL A 289 6.14 4.44 -3.07
CA VAL A 289 7.18 4.71 -2.05
C VAL A 289 8.57 4.87 -2.68
N ALA A 290 8.84 4.30 -3.85
CA ALA A 290 10.14 4.46 -4.52
C ALA A 290 10.32 5.91 -5.04
N GLN A 291 9.29 6.49 -5.64
CA GLN A 291 9.29 7.91 -6.05
C GLN A 291 9.46 8.84 -4.84
N LEU A 292 8.76 8.56 -3.74
CA LEU A 292 8.90 9.37 -2.51
C LEU A 292 10.31 9.25 -1.89
N LYS A 293 10.93 8.06 -1.94
CA LYS A 293 12.32 7.87 -1.50
C LYS A 293 13.30 8.66 -2.36
N GLU A 294 13.08 8.72 -3.66
CA GLU A 294 13.91 9.53 -4.56
C GLU A 294 13.82 11.02 -4.23
N VAL A 295 12.61 11.54 -4.03
CA VAL A 295 12.41 12.93 -3.56
C VAL A 295 13.09 13.15 -2.21
N ASN A 296 12.93 12.22 -1.26
CA ASN A 296 13.60 12.31 0.03
C ASN A 296 15.13 12.33 -0.13
N ASN A 297 15.72 11.54 -1.03
CA ASN A 297 17.16 11.56 -1.30
C ASN A 297 17.61 12.91 -1.86
N GLN A 298 16.84 13.50 -2.79
CA GLN A 298 17.11 14.82 -3.33
C GLN A 298 17.05 15.90 -2.24
N VAL A 299 16.00 15.91 -1.42
CA VAL A 299 15.86 16.84 -0.29
C VAL A 299 17.00 16.67 0.72
N GLN A 300 17.37 15.44 1.06
CA GLN A 300 18.53 15.18 1.93
C GLN A 300 19.83 15.68 1.29
N GLY A 301 20.01 15.57 -0.02
CA GLY A 301 21.15 16.14 -0.75
C GLY A 301 21.22 17.67 -0.65
N LEU A 302 20.06 18.34 -0.72
CA LEU A 302 19.95 19.79 -0.51
C LEU A 302 20.28 20.18 0.94
N VAL A 303 19.73 19.46 1.93
CA VAL A 303 19.91 19.79 3.36
C VAL A 303 21.32 19.43 3.86
N SER A 304 21.97 18.41 3.29
CA SER A 304 23.34 18.00 3.62
C SER A 304 24.43 18.76 2.86
N GLY A 305 24.07 19.68 1.96
CA GLY A 305 25.01 20.53 1.24
C GLY A 305 25.78 19.83 0.11
N GLN A 306 25.33 18.66 -0.35
CA GLN A 306 25.97 17.93 -1.46
C GLN A 306 25.58 18.43 -2.85
N THR A 307 24.53 19.25 -2.96
CA THR A 307 24.06 19.80 -4.24
C THR A 307 24.80 21.10 -4.59
N LYS A 308 25.65 21.08 -5.62
CA LYS A 308 26.31 22.29 -6.16
C LYS A 308 25.26 23.21 -6.82
N VAL A 309 25.03 24.40 -6.27
CA VAL A 309 23.96 25.32 -6.74
C VAL A 309 24.40 26.26 -7.88
N SER A 310 25.69 26.52 -8.07
CA SER A 310 26.20 27.30 -9.21
C SER A 310 27.72 27.16 -9.36
N THR A 311 28.25 27.18 -10.58
CA THR A 311 29.68 27.38 -10.84
C THR A 311 29.85 28.82 -11.27
N ILE A 312 30.17 29.72 -10.34
CA ILE A 312 30.70 31.03 -10.71
C ILE A 312 32.19 30.80 -10.96
N ASP A 313 32.61 30.80 -12.23
CA ASP A 313 34.02 30.73 -12.62
C ASP A 313 34.71 32.05 -12.27
N LEU A 314 35.21 32.16 -11.04
CA LEU A 314 36.19 33.19 -10.71
C LEU A 314 37.56 32.64 -11.13
N VAL A 315 38.01 33.08 -12.30
CA VAL A 315 39.35 32.80 -12.84
C VAL A 315 40.34 33.65 -12.04
N ALA A 316 41.16 33.00 -11.21
CA ALA A 316 42.16 33.70 -10.38
C ALA A 316 43.36 34.19 -11.21
N ASP A 317 43.60 33.58 -12.37
CA ASP A 317 44.67 33.87 -13.31
C ASP A 317 44.20 33.45 -14.72
N PRO A 318 44.22 34.31 -15.76
CA PRO A 318 43.76 33.95 -17.11
C PRO A 318 44.46 32.71 -17.72
N GLY A 319 45.55 32.21 -17.11
CA GLY A 319 46.31 31.09 -17.63
C GLY A 319 47.12 31.50 -18.85
N ASP A 320 48.21 30.78 -19.11
CA ASP A 320 49.04 30.97 -20.28
C ASP A 320 48.82 29.77 -21.24
N PRO A 321 47.84 29.85 -22.15
CA PRO A 321 47.50 28.73 -23.03
C PRO A 321 48.61 28.41 -24.04
N GLU A 322 49.57 29.31 -24.27
CA GLU A 322 50.73 29.03 -25.13
C GLU A 322 51.74 28.10 -24.44
N ASN A 323 51.73 28.02 -23.11
CA ASN A 323 52.63 27.19 -22.32
C ASN A 323 51.94 26.01 -21.60
N GLY A 324 50.67 25.73 -21.92
CA GLY A 324 49.96 24.54 -21.44
C GLY A 324 49.54 24.57 -19.97
N VAL A 325 49.43 25.77 -19.36
CA VAL A 325 48.96 25.93 -17.99
C VAL A 325 47.45 26.18 -17.98
N GLU A 326 46.69 25.18 -17.54
CA GLU A 326 45.23 25.27 -17.41
C GLU A 326 44.82 26.35 -16.39
N PRO A 327 43.78 27.17 -16.68
CA PRO A 327 43.32 28.21 -15.77
C PRO A 327 42.76 27.59 -14.48
N THR A 328 43.26 28.07 -13.34
CA THR A 328 42.76 27.68 -12.01
C THR A 328 41.41 28.35 -11.73
N ARG A 329 40.38 27.52 -11.58
CA ARG A 329 38.98 27.95 -11.35
C ARG A 329 38.61 27.80 -9.87
N ILE A 330 38.05 28.85 -9.27
CA ILE A 330 37.50 28.81 -7.91
C ILE A 330 35.99 28.56 -8.00
N GLY A 331 35.50 27.44 -7.45
CA GLY A 331 34.07 27.12 -7.43
C GLY A 331 33.37 27.61 -6.16
N LEU A 332 32.31 28.41 -6.30
CA LEU A 332 31.41 28.78 -5.20
C LEU A 332 30.39 27.66 -4.97
N ARG A 333 30.11 27.29 -3.71
CA ARG A 333 29.01 26.38 -3.32
C ARG A 333 28.15 27.04 -2.25
N PHE A 334 26.86 26.76 -2.30
CA PHE A 334 25.89 27.19 -1.29
C PHE A 334 25.75 26.06 -0.26
N GLU A 335 26.08 26.34 1.01
CA GLU A 335 25.86 25.41 2.12
C GLU A 335 24.58 25.86 2.83
N ALA A 336 23.49 25.11 2.65
CA ALA A 336 22.29 25.32 3.45
C ALA A 336 22.65 25.05 4.92
N ALA A 337 22.33 25.99 5.82
CA ALA A 337 22.67 25.81 7.22
C ALA A 337 22.06 24.52 7.76
N SER A 338 22.91 23.63 8.27
CA SER A 338 22.42 22.50 9.07
C SER A 338 21.57 23.07 10.21
N THR A 339 20.44 22.44 10.52
CA THR A 339 19.54 22.84 11.60
C THR A 339 20.22 22.93 12.98
N SER A 340 21.41 22.35 13.13
CA SER A 340 22.27 22.48 14.31
C SER A 340 22.99 23.83 14.45
N ALA A 341 22.92 24.72 13.46
CA ALA A 341 23.55 26.05 13.48
C ALA A 341 22.56 27.20 13.76
N ARG A 342 21.33 26.91 14.22
CA ARG A 342 20.46 27.92 14.82
C ARG A 342 21.06 28.33 16.17
N ALA A 343 21.91 29.36 16.16
CA ALA A 343 22.19 30.11 17.39
C ALA A 343 20.87 30.70 17.90
N ALA A 344 20.68 30.69 19.22
CA ALA A 344 19.41 30.98 19.92
C ALA A 344 18.84 32.40 19.75
N SER A 345 19.30 33.19 18.76
CA SER A 345 18.88 34.58 18.54
C SER A 345 18.29 34.86 17.14
N GLN A 346 18.06 33.85 16.30
CA GLN A 346 17.57 34.06 14.93
C GLN A 346 16.04 33.95 14.84
N SER A 347 15.38 35.00 14.32
CA SER A 347 13.93 35.06 14.16
C SER A 347 13.47 34.41 12.85
N GLU A 348 12.18 34.07 12.77
CA GLU A 348 11.55 33.53 11.57
C GLU A 348 11.58 34.58 10.44
N GLY A 349 12.62 34.53 9.60
CA GLY A 349 12.87 35.52 8.54
C GLY A 349 14.35 35.70 8.16
N ASP A 350 15.30 35.22 8.98
CA ASP A 350 16.73 35.29 8.63
C ASP A 350 17.07 34.33 7.49
N ASN A 351 17.68 34.84 6.41
CA ASN A 351 18.08 34.04 5.24
C ASN A 351 19.25 33.11 5.58
N ILE A 352 19.00 31.80 5.65
CA ILE A 352 19.88 30.78 6.25
C ILE A 352 20.85 30.11 5.26
N GLY A 353 21.41 30.91 4.35
CA GLY A 353 22.33 30.44 3.31
C GLY A 353 23.75 30.94 3.49
N ARG A 354 24.75 30.05 3.47
CA ARG A 354 26.17 30.41 3.59
C ARG A 354 26.87 30.24 2.24
N LEU A 355 27.65 31.24 1.81
CA LEU A 355 28.57 31.10 0.69
C LEU A 355 29.89 30.51 1.19
N ALA A 356 30.32 29.39 0.60
CA ALA A 356 31.65 28.82 0.78
C ALA A 356 32.29 28.61 -0.60
N TYR A 357 33.60 28.79 -0.74
CA TYR A 357 34.34 28.36 -1.94
C TYR A 357 35.33 27.26 -1.59
N THR A 358 35.82 26.57 -2.61
CA THR A 358 36.97 25.66 -2.48
C THR A 358 38.14 26.33 -3.16
N ASP A 359 39.22 26.51 -2.43
CA ASP A 359 40.47 27.03 -2.97
C ASP A 359 41.13 25.97 -3.89
N THR A 360 42.11 26.38 -4.67
CA THR A 360 42.80 25.56 -5.69
C THR A 360 43.57 24.36 -5.12
N ASP A 361 43.77 24.33 -3.80
CA ASP A 361 44.39 23.24 -3.03
C ASP A 361 43.38 22.22 -2.49
N GLY A 362 42.08 22.40 -2.75
CA GLY A 362 40.99 21.55 -2.24
C GLY A 362 40.46 21.96 -0.86
N THR A 363 40.98 23.02 -0.24
CA THR A 363 40.55 23.50 1.07
C THR A 363 39.24 24.27 0.97
N VAL A 364 38.24 23.87 1.76
CA VAL A 364 36.95 24.56 1.88
C VAL A 364 37.12 25.84 2.72
N ARG A 365 36.97 27.00 2.11
CA ARG A 365 36.96 28.30 2.80
C ARG A 365 35.56 28.90 2.82
N ARG A 366 35.10 29.25 4.02
CA ARG A 366 33.77 29.85 4.25
C ARG A 366 33.89 31.36 4.05
N VAL A 367 33.05 31.95 3.19
CA VAL A 367 33.24 33.33 2.73
C VAL A 367 32.66 34.33 3.71
N ALA A 368 31.37 34.20 4.06
CA ALA A 368 30.69 35.07 5.01
C ALA A 368 29.26 34.59 5.27
N THR A 369 28.74 34.81 6.48
CA THR A 369 27.32 35.13 6.69
C THR A 369 27.06 36.61 6.36
N MET A 370 25.81 37.05 6.16
CA MET A 370 25.48 38.49 6.07
C MET A 370 26.00 39.28 7.30
N SER A 371 26.23 38.57 8.42
CA SER A 371 26.75 39.06 9.71
C SER A 371 28.29 39.07 9.80
N ASP A 372 29.01 38.37 8.91
CA ASP A 372 30.47 38.19 9.02
C ASP A 372 31.28 39.29 8.33
N GLY A 373 30.68 40.10 7.45
CA GLY A 373 31.37 41.21 6.80
C GLY A 373 32.52 40.83 5.84
N ILE A 374 33.17 41.82 5.23
CA ILE A 374 34.40 41.70 4.42
C ILE A 374 35.57 42.29 5.20
N LEU A 375 36.69 41.55 5.30
CA LEU A 375 37.97 42.08 5.82
C LEU A 375 38.74 42.75 4.68
N LEU A 376 38.93 44.06 4.73
CA LEU A 376 39.85 44.77 3.84
C LEU A 376 41.19 44.95 4.53
N SER A 377 42.26 44.49 3.90
CA SER A 377 43.64 44.76 4.30
C SER A 377 44.36 45.54 3.19
N GLY A 378 45.12 46.56 3.60
CA GLY A 378 46.08 47.20 2.71
C GLY A 378 47.32 46.31 2.61
N GLY A 379 47.73 45.96 1.38
CA GLY A 379 49.01 45.28 1.16
C GLY A 379 50.18 46.11 1.72
N PRO A 380 51.26 45.48 2.20
CA PRO A 380 52.33 46.19 2.89
C PRO A 380 53.00 47.17 1.92
N THR A 381 53.11 48.44 2.32
CA THR A 381 54.09 49.33 1.71
C THR A 381 55.48 48.90 2.18
N SER A 382 56.41 48.82 1.23
CA SER A 382 57.75 48.27 1.40
C SER A 382 58.43 48.76 2.70
N GLY A 383 58.60 47.85 3.67
CA GLY A 383 59.38 48.07 4.89
C GLY A 383 58.62 48.41 6.17
N GLY A 384 57.28 48.48 6.16
CA GLY A 384 56.45 48.73 7.36
C GLY A 384 55.70 47.48 7.88
N ALA A 385 55.41 47.46 9.19
CA ALA A 385 54.66 46.39 9.87
C ALA A 385 53.26 46.17 9.27
N ALA A 386 52.75 44.94 9.38
CA ALA A 386 51.45 44.52 8.87
C ALA A 386 50.32 45.46 9.38
N VAL A 387 49.53 46.01 8.45
CA VAL A 387 48.36 46.83 8.80
C VAL A 387 47.21 45.91 9.16
N GLU A 388 46.59 46.16 10.30
CA GLU A 388 45.48 45.38 10.85
C GLU A 388 44.25 45.48 9.93
N SER A 389 43.66 44.33 9.58
CA SER A 389 42.52 44.24 8.67
C SER A 389 41.25 44.81 9.31
N VAL A 390 40.49 45.62 8.56
CA VAL A 390 39.22 46.21 9.02
C VAL A 390 38.05 45.34 8.57
N LYS A 391 37.19 44.92 9.51
CA LYS A 391 35.97 44.12 9.25
C LYS A 391 34.78 45.04 8.96
N VAL A 392 34.20 44.97 7.75
CA VAL A 392 33.04 45.77 7.32
C VAL A 392 31.81 44.88 7.18
N GLY A 393 30.75 45.10 7.98
CA GLY A 393 29.48 44.35 7.88
C GLY A 393 28.79 44.55 6.53
N LEU A 394 28.19 43.50 5.97
CA LEU A 394 27.50 43.55 4.66
C LEU A 394 26.06 44.10 4.74
N ASP A 395 25.54 44.21 5.96
CA ASP A 395 24.23 44.75 6.34
C ASP A 395 24.26 46.27 6.59
N GLN A 396 25.44 46.82 6.85
CA GLN A 396 25.66 48.26 7.02
C GLN A 396 26.22 48.81 5.72
N GLY A 397 25.40 49.56 4.97
CA GLY A 397 25.88 50.24 3.76
C GLY A 397 27.17 51.01 4.05
N ILE A 398 28.18 50.88 3.18
CA ILE A 398 29.45 51.57 3.33
C ILE A 398 29.18 53.08 3.29
N THR A 399 29.12 53.71 4.45
CA THR A 399 28.85 55.15 4.56
C THR A 399 30.14 55.82 5.01
N PHE A 400 30.83 56.50 4.09
CA PHE A 400 32.03 57.30 4.39
C PHE A 400 31.69 58.69 4.97
N LEU A 401 30.53 58.84 5.59
CA LEU A 401 30.03 60.12 6.09
C LEU A 401 29.21 59.88 7.36
N GLY A 402 29.73 60.31 8.50
CA GLY A 402 28.93 60.63 9.68
C GLY A 402 28.74 62.15 9.75
N GLU A 403 27.54 62.58 10.11
CA GLU A 403 27.02 63.96 10.04
C GLU A 403 27.80 65.02 10.84
N ASP A 404 28.81 64.63 11.65
CA ASP A 404 29.57 65.53 12.54
C ASP A 404 31.10 65.58 12.29
N GLY A 405 31.55 65.46 11.04
CA GLY A 405 32.70 66.26 10.55
C GLY A 405 34.12 66.03 11.11
N TYR A 406 34.55 64.79 11.38
CA TYR A 406 35.88 64.54 11.98
C TYR A 406 37.05 64.34 11.01
N LEU A 407 36.83 64.20 9.69
CA LEU A 407 37.92 64.11 8.71
C LEU A 407 37.63 65.02 7.51
N THR A 408 38.39 66.10 7.36
CA THR A 408 38.53 66.79 6.07
C THR A 408 39.90 66.45 5.51
N THR A 409 39.91 65.88 4.30
CA THR A 409 41.13 65.61 3.54
C THR A 409 41.24 66.67 2.46
N GLU A 410 42.28 67.50 2.54
CA GLU A 410 42.62 68.41 1.45
C GLU A 410 43.87 67.86 0.75
N VAL A 411 43.70 67.57 -0.53
CA VAL A 411 44.78 67.10 -1.41
C VAL A 411 45.22 68.29 -2.26
N THR A 412 46.43 68.78 -2.02
CA THR A 412 47.02 69.84 -2.86
C THR A 412 48.19 69.26 -3.65
N ALA A 413 48.25 69.58 -4.94
CA ALA A 413 49.37 69.20 -5.79
C ALA A 413 50.59 70.07 -5.45
N GLY A 414 51.64 69.45 -4.89
CA GLY A 414 52.97 70.05 -4.79
C GLY A 414 53.86 69.56 -5.94
N GLU A 415 54.90 70.34 -6.28
CA GLU A 415 55.78 70.11 -7.44
C GLU A 415 56.50 68.74 -7.49
N ASN A 416 56.37 67.88 -6.45
CA ASN A 416 56.93 66.52 -6.42
C ASN A 416 55.91 65.44 -5.96
N GLY A 417 54.60 65.67 -6.11
CA GLY A 417 53.55 64.71 -5.77
C GLY A 417 52.55 65.21 -4.73
N ALA A 418 51.37 64.60 -4.70
CA ALA A 418 50.25 65.03 -3.86
C ALA A 418 50.59 64.92 -2.36
N VAL A 419 50.46 66.04 -1.64
CA VAL A 419 50.54 66.04 -0.17
C VAL A 419 49.12 66.02 0.37
N VAL A 420 48.77 64.94 1.06
CA VAL A 420 47.48 64.80 1.76
C VAL A 420 47.65 65.35 3.17
N LYS A 421 47.01 66.49 3.46
CA LYS A 421 46.91 66.98 4.83
C LYS A 421 45.60 66.49 5.44
N ILE A 422 45.72 65.79 6.57
CA ILE A 422 44.58 65.35 7.38
C ILE A 422 44.52 66.30 8.57
N ALA A 423 43.53 67.19 8.60
CA ALA A 423 43.28 68.04 9.75
C ALA A 423 42.40 67.29 10.75
N THR A 424 42.82 67.22 12.01
CA THR A 424 42.09 66.55 13.10
C THR A 424 41.60 67.58 14.12
N THR A 425 40.47 67.30 14.79
CA THR A 425 39.92 68.19 15.82
C THR A 425 40.78 68.23 17.09
N GLN A 426 40.56 69.25 17.93
CA GLN A 426 41.30 69.43 19.19
C GLN A 426 41.01 68.30 20.20
N GLU A 427 39.85 67.65 20.13
CA GLU A 427 39.55 66.48 20.98
C GLU A 427 40.46 65.28 20.64
N LEU A 428 40.74 65.01 19.36
CA LEU A 428 41.62 63.91 18.97
C LEU A 428 43.08 64.18 19.38
N LYS A 429 43.53 65.45 19.32
CA LYS A 429 44.84 65.87 19.84
C LYS A 429 44.96 65.68 21.35
N ASN A 430 43.89 65.96 22.10
CA ASN A 430 43.86 65.78 23.56
C ASN A 430 43.83 64.30 23.95
N LEU A 431 43.14 63.44 23.19
CA LEU A 431 43.11 61.99 23.41
C LEU A 431 44.49 61.36 23.18
N LEU A 432 45.20 61.78 22.13
CA LEU A 432 46.53 61.28 21.80
C LEU A 432 47.63 61.82 22.73
N ALA A 433 47.43 63.01 23.31
CA ALA A 433 48.32 63.57 24.33
C ALA A 433 48.23 62.83 25.70
N ASN A 434 47.10 62.16 25.98
CA ASN A 434 46.87 61.44 27.23
C ASN A 434 47.19 59.93 27.16
N SER A 435 47.48 59.36 25.99
CA SER A 435 47.81 57.93 25.87
C SER A 435 49.28 57.59 26.13
N GLY A 436 50.09 58.58 26.51
CA GLY A 436 51.54 58.45 26.66
C GLY A 436 52.10 58.39 28.08
N ASN A 437 51.29 58.33 29.16
CA ASN A 437 51.86 58.31 30.52
C ASN A 437 51.06 57.48 31.55
N THR A 438 51.78 56.50 32.10
CA THR A 438 51.63 55.78 33.38
C THR A 438 50.42 54.88 33.62
N GLY A 439 50.73 53.61 33.93
CA GLY A 439 49.97 52.92 34.95
C GLY A 439 50.13 53.65 36.28
N ASP A 440 49.02 53.96 36.93
CA ASP A 440 48.86 53.72 38.36
C ASP A 440 47.36 53.65 38.68
N THR A 441 47.11 52.74 39.59
CA THR A 441 45.90 52.31 40.28
C THR A 441 44.72 53.29 40.38
N GLY A 442 43.56 52.85 39.89
CA GLY A 442 42.28 53.30 40.40
C GLY A 442 41.94 52.57 41.69
N ASN A 443 42.31 53.12 42.85
CA ASN A 443 41.55 52.90 44.09
C ASN A 443 41.82 53.99 45.16
N THR A 444 40.90 54.95 45.28
CA THR A 444 40.68 55.70 46.52
C THR A 444 39.18 55.84 46.75
N GLY A 445 38.65 55.13 47.75
CA GLY A 445 37.24 55.26 48.15
C GLY A 445 36.70 54.38 49.29
N GLY A 446 37.51 54.01 50.30
CA GLY A 446 37.07 53.79 51.70
C GLY A 446 36.32 52.51 52.11
N SER A 447 36.97 51.62 52.87
CA SER A 447 36.56 51.22 54.24
C SER A 447 37.62 50.32 54.91
N THR A 448 37.56 50.29 56.23
CA THR A 448 38.50 49.90 57.29
C THR A 448 39.05 48.46 57.33
N GLY A 449 40.34 48.34 57.74
CA GLY A 449 40.74 47.45 58.86
C GLY A 449 41.52 46.15 58.54
N GLY A 450 42.76 46.07 59.06
CA GLY A 450 43.25 44.85 59.72
C GLY A 450 44.26 43.93 59.00
N SER A 451 45.53 44.06 59.41
CA SER A 451 46.40 42.95 59.87
C SER A 451 47.04 41.94 58.89
N THR A 452 48.39 41.99 58.88
CA THR A 452 49.36 40.88 59.03
C THR A 452 49.47 39.75 57.99
N GLY A 453 50.65 39.66 57.37
CA GLY A 453 51.61 38.57 57.67
C GLY A 453 51.80 37.46 56.62
N GLY A 454 53.08 37.06 56.45
CA GLY A 454 53.51 35.77 55.90
C GLY A 454 53.88 35.82 54.40
N SER A 455 55.16 35.79 53.98
CA SER A 455 56.09 34.63 53.99
C SER A 455 55.49 33.42 53.26
N THR A 456 56.10 32.73 52.30
CA THR A 456 57.49 32.24 52.20
C THR A 456 57.64 31.50 50.86
N GLY A 457 58.81 31.64 50.23
CA GLY A 457 59.58 30.56 49.59
C GLY A 457 59.04 29.89 48.31
N GLY A 458 59.80 29.63 47.26
CA GLY A 458 61.25 29.59 47.11
C GLY A 458 61.64 28.30 46.35
N SER A 459 62.50 28.47 45.33
CA SER A 459 63.30 27.42 44.64
C SER A 459 62.54 26.37 43.82
N THR A 460 63.01 25.83 42.68
CA THR A 460 64.31 25.78 41.97
C THR A 460 63.96 25.20 40.58
N GLY A 461 64.42 25.73 39.44
CA GLY A 461 65.73 25.40 38.85
C GLY A 461 65.63 24.25 37.83
N GLY A 462 65.90 24.53 36.53
CA GLY A 462 66.09 23.49 35.51
C GLY A 462 65.89 23.89 34.03
N THR A 463 66.89 24.58 33.49
CA THR A 463 67.44 24.56 32.11
C THR A 463 66.70 23.90 30.93
N SER A 464 66.47 24.74 29.92
CA SER A 464 66.73 24.60 28.47
C SER A 464 66.22 23.37 27.70
N GLY A 465 65.20 23.61 26.88
CA GLY A 465 64.84 22.79 25.71
C GLY A 465 63.58 23.36 25.09
N GLY A 466 63.64 23.78 23.83
CA GLY A 466 62.58 24.53 23.15
C GLY A 466 61.22 23.82 23.16
N SER A 467 60.29 24.39 23.91
CA SER A 467 58.90 24.54 23.46
C SER A 467 58.35 25.74 24.21
N SER A 468 58.12 26.86 23.52
CA SER A 468 57.20 27.91 23.94
C SER A 468 55.75 27.40 23.84
N GLY A 469 55.51 26.22 24.38
CA GLY A 469 54.20 25.65 24.62
C GLY A 469 53.70 26.27 25.92
N TRP A 470 52.74 27.18 25.78
CA TRP A 470 52.04 27.74 26.91
C TRP A 470 51.51 26.61 27.80
N THR A 471 51.98 26.53 29.04
CA THR A 471 51.43 25.64 30.07
C THR A 471 50.45 26.45 30.93
N PRO A 472 49.14 26.38 30.66
CA PRO A 472 48.15 27.11 31.45
C PRO A 472 48.22 26.69 32.91
N THR A 473 48.06 27.65 33.81
CA THR A 473 47.80 27.36 35.23
C THR A 473 46.47 26.59 35.38
N ALA A 474 46.25 25.86 36.47
CA ALA A 474 45.00 25.11 36.68
C ALA A 474 43.75 26.00 36.54
N ALA A 475 43.86 27.28 36.93
CA ALA A 475 42.80 28.28 36.74
C ALA A 475 42.61 28.69 35.27
N GLN A 476 43.70 28.83 34.49
CA GLN A 476 43.63 29.13 33.06
C GLN A 476 43.15 27.93 32.23
N GLN A 477 43.48 26.71 32.65
CA GLN A 477 43.00 25.49 32.00
C GLN A 477 41.51 25.25 32.33
N ALA A 478 41.06 25.59 33.53
CA ALA A 478 39.63 25.62 33.89
C ALA A 478 38.86 26.75 33.16
N ALA A 479 39.46 27.92 32.99
CA ALA A 479 38.87 29.04 32.25
C ALA A 479 38.79 28.77 30.74
N MET A 480 39.78 28.08 30.17
CA MET A 480 39.76 27.63 28.78
C MET A 480 38.88 26.43 28.52
N ASN A 481 38.75 25.52 29.48
CA ASN A 481 37.83 24.40 29.37
C ASN A 481 36.38 24.81 29.58
N GLY A 482 36.12 26.10 29.88
CA GLY A 482 34.77 26.64 30.04
C GLY A 482 33.99 25.88 31.09
N THR A 483 33.86 26.44 32.28
CA THR A 483 32.79 26.03 33.20
C THR A 483 31.43 26.38 32.56
N PHE A 484 30.98 25.56 31.61
CA PHE A 484 29.58 25.41 31.29
C PHE A 484 28.92 24.96 32.58
N GLU A 485 27.83 25.60 33.02
CA GLU A 485 27.15 25.30 34.28
C GLU A 485 26.77 23.81 34.44
N ASN A 486 26.81 23.00 33.36
CA ASN A 486 26.72 21.53 33.36
C ASN A 486 27.77 20.81 32.45
N GLY A 487 29.01 21.33 32.41
CA GLY A 487 30.29 20.64 32.16
C GLY A 487 30.45 19.71 30.95
N ILE A 488 31.19 20.14 29.92
CA ILE A 488 31.99 19.22 29.08
C ILE A 488 33.45 19.41 29.47
N ASN A 489 34.03 18.43 30.16
CA ASN A 489 35.42 18.44 30.60
C ASN A 489 36.28 17.58 29.68
N VAL A 490 37.34 18.16 29.12
CA VAL A 490 38.39 17.41 28.39
C VAL A 490 39.56 17.18 29.35
N GLY A 491 39.79 15.93 29.75
CA GLY A 491 40.87 15.53 30.64
C GLY A 491 42.24 15.54 29.93
N ALA A 492 43.33 15.63 30.70
CA ALA A 492 44.71 15.70 30.19
C ALA A 492 45.15 14.50 29.32
N SER A 493 44.42 13.37 29.39
CA SER A 493 44.61 12.18 28.55
C SER A 493 43.79 12.19 27.25
N GLY A 494 43.09 13.28 26.94
CA GLY A 494 42.19 13.42 25.78
C GLY A 494 40.80 12.81 25.98
N ALA A 495 40.48 12.30 27.17
CA ALA A 495 39.15 11.80 27.50
C ALA A 495 38.15 12.96 27.62
N VAL A 496 37.00 12.86 26.95
CA VAL A 496 35.93 13.86 27.02
C VAL A 496 34.83 13.35 27.93
N THR A 497 34.49 14.14 28.96
CA THR A 497 33.44 13.81 29.93
C THR A 497 32.37 14.89 29.91
N ILE A 498 31.13 14.52 29.60
CA ILE A 498 29.96 15.36 29.82
C ILE A 498 29.48 15.08 31.24
N ALA A 499 29.49 16.10 32.10
CA ALA A 499 29.19 16.01 33.52
C ALA A 499 27.76 15.50 33.75
N ALA A 500 27.59 14.80 34.87
CA ALA A 500 26.29 14.34 35.32
C ALA A 500 25.38 15.54 35.64
N GLY A 501 24.39 15.80 34.78
CA GLY A 501 23.25 16.66 35.14
C GLY A 501 22.33 15.94 36.13
N GLU A 502 21.40 16.67 36.78
CA GLU A 502 20.48 16.08 37.77
C GLU A 502 19.78 14.82 37.21
N GLY A 503 19.99 13.68 37.88
CA GLY A 503 19.37 12.39 37.53
C GLY A 503 20.06 11.59 36.42
N ASN A 504 21.13 12.09 35.79
CA ASN A 504 21.87 11.39 34.72
C ASN A 504 23.30 11.06 35.16
N GLN A 505 23.89 10.00 34.60
CA GLN A 505 25.32 9.73 34.82
C GLN A 505 26.18 10.49 33.81
N ALA A 506 27.47 10.66 34.10
CA ALA A 506 28.39 11.30 33.17
C ALA A 506 28.58 10.44 31.90
N ILE A 507 28.60 11.07 30.73
CA ILE A 507 28.95 10.42 29.46
C ILE A 507 30.45 10.58 29.26
N THR A 508 31.17 9.49 29.00
CA THR A 508 32.63 9.52 28.82
C THR A 508 33.03 8.95 27.47
N LEU A 509 33.92 9.66 26.78
CA LEU A 509 34.59 9.20 25.57
C LEU A 509 36.05 8.91 25.94
N GLN A 510 36.43 7.64 25.89
CA GLN A 510 37.78 7.17 26.18
C GLN A 510 38.23 6.32 25.00
N GLN A 511 39.24 6.79 24.26
CA GLN A 511 39.97 6.08 23.19
C GLN A 511 39.24 4.87 22.58
N ASN A 512 38.56 5.10 21.45
CA ASN A 512 37.76 4.12 20.69
C ASN A 512 36.50 3.57 21.40
N ASN A 513 36.16 4.06 22.60
CA ASN A 513 34.96 3.65 23.32
C ASN A 513 34.12 4.86 23.76
N VAL A 514 32.80 4.71 23.71
CA VAL A 514 31.82 5.68 24.21
C VAL A 514 31.02 5.00 25.30
N ASN A 515 31.14 5.49 26.54
CA ASN A 515 30.37 5.01 27.68
C ASN A 515 29.28 6.03 28.02
N MET A 516 28.02 5.62 27.81
CA MET A 516 26.84 6.44 28.03
C MET A 516 26.37 6.49 29.49
N GLY A 517 27.03 5.79 30.43
CA GLY A 517 26.65 5.80 31.85
C GLY A 517 25.22 5.31 32.12
N GLY A 518 24.69 4.40 31.28
CA GLY A 518 23.31 3.93 31.40
C GLY A 518 22.23 4.95 31.03
N ASN A 519 22.60 6.14 30.52
CA ASN A 519 21.63 7.13 30.04
C ASN A 519 20.86 6.63 28.81
N ARG A 520 19.63 7.14 28.62
CA ARG A 520 18.79 6.80 27.46
C ARG A 520 19.35 7.39 26.17
N ILE A 521 19.50 6.57 25.14
CA ILE A 521 19.79 7.00 23.77
C ILE A 521 18.46 7.01 23.00
N GLN A 522 18.08 8.14 22.41
CA GLN A 522 16.82 8.32 21.68
C GLN A 522 17.08 8.50 20.19
N ASN A 523 16.05 8.28 19.36
CA ASN A 523 16.12 8.42 17.90
C ASN A 523 17.13 7.50 17.19
N VAL A 524 17.33 6.28 17.72
CA VAL A 524 18.12 5.23 17.06
C VAL A 524 17.26 4.55 15.99
N GLY A 525 17.65 4.68 14.72
CA GLY A 525 16.98 4.03 13.58
C GLY A 525 17.08 2.51 13.62
N ALA A 526 16.34 1.82 12.74
CA ALA A 526 16.53 0.38 12.58
C ALA A 526 17.93 0.10 12.01
N PRO A 527 18.66 -0.90 12.53
CA PRO A 527 20.01 -1.20 12.05
C PRO A 527 19.99 -1.65 10.58
N ILE A 528 20.93 -1.14 9.77
CA ILE A 528 21.09 -1.52 8.35
C ILE A 528 22.35 -2.38 8.18
N ALA A 529 23.46 -2.01 8.84
CA ALA A 529 24.71 -2.75 8.87
C ALA A 529 24.88 -3.56 10.16
N ALA A 530 25.73 -4.59 10.13
CA ALA A 530 25.98 -5.46 11.28
C ALA A 530 26.65 -4.74 12.47
N THR A 531 27.25 -3.58 12.24
CA THR A 531 27.92 -2.75 13.26
C THR A 531 27.03 -1.68 13.86
N ASP A 532 25.78 -1.56 13.42
CA ASP A 532 24.85 -0.53 13.88
C ASP A 532 24.27 -0.87 15.26
N ALA A 533 23.92 0.17 16.02
CA ALA A 533 23.19 0.00 17.27
C ALA A 533 21.73 -0.42 16.98
N ALA A 534 21.28 -1.52 17.58
CA ALA A 534 19.90 -1.98 17.44
C ALA A 534 18.96 -1.19 18.36
N ASN A 535 17.82 -0.74 17.83
CA ASN A 535 16.77 -0.11 18.62
C ASN A 535 15.81 -1.15 19.25
N LYS A 536 15.05 -0.72 20.27
CA LYS A 536 14.14 -1.62 21.00
C LYS A 536 13.07 -2.23 20.11
N GLN A 537 12.51 -1.48 19.16
CA GLN A 537 11.48 -1.98 18.24
C GLN A 537 12.00 -3.14 17.37
N TYR A 538 13.23 -3.04 16.88
CA TYR A 538 13.89 -4.10 16.10
C TYR A 538 14.10 -5.36 16.96
N VAL A 539 14.57 -5.20 18.20
CA VAL A 539 14.75 -6.33 19.13
C VAL A 539 13.41 -6.95 19.51
N ASP A 540 12.40 -6.15 19.84
CA ASP A 540 11.07 -6.64 20.23
C ASP A 540 10.37 -7.37 19.08
N SER A 541 10.44 -6.84 17.85
CA SER A 541 9.85 -7.51 16.68
C SER A 541 10.51 -8.85 16.40
N THR A 542 11.84 -8.92 16.52
CA THR A 542 12.60 -10.18 16.41
C THR A 542 12.23 -11.15 17.53
N ALA A 543 12.15 -10.68 18.78
CA ALA A 543 11.81 -11.49 19.94
C ALA A 543 10.36 -12.02 19.88
N ASN A 544 9.41 -11.20 19.42
CA ASN A 544 8.02 -11.58 19.22
C ASN A 544 7.90 -12.61 18.10
N SER A 545 8.62 -12.43 17.00
CA SER A 545 8.67 -13.42 15.90
C SER A 545 9.21 -14.77 16.40
N LEU A 546 10.26 -14.74 17.21
CA LEU A 546 10.82 -15.94 17.82
C LEU A 546 9.84 -16.59 18.82
N ARG A 547 9.16 -15.80 19.65
CA ARG A 547 8.15 -16.30 20.60
C ARG A 547 6.97 -16.97 19.89
N SER A 548 6.48 -16.37 18.81
CA SER A 548 5.44 -16.98 17.98
C SER A 548 5.91 -18.30 17.37
N LYS A 549 7.13 -18.34 16.82
CA LYS A 549 7.74 -19.57 16.30
C LYS A 549 7.85 -20.64 17.39
N ILE A 550 8.25 -20.29 18.60
CA ILE A 550 8.33 -21.23 19.74
C ILE A 550 6.94 -21.76 20.11
N HIS A 551 5.91 -20.91 20.13
CA HIS A 551 4.53 -21.36 20.39
C HIS A 551 3.98 -22.28 19.29
N ASP A 552 4.38 -22.06 18.04
CA ASP A 552 4.02 -22.95 16.95
C ASP A 552 4.72 -24.30 17.09
N VAL A 553 6.03 -24.30 17.33
CA VAL A 553 6.82 -25.52 17.56
C VAL A 553 6.28 -26.31 18.76
N ASP A 554 5.96 -25.65 19.88
CA ASP A 554 5.38 -26.30 21.06
C ASP A 554 4.02 -26.95 20.75
N ARG A 555 3.14 -26.27 19.99
CA ARG A 555 1.86 -26.83 19.57
C ARG A 555 2.03 -28.01 18.61
N ASP A 556 2.94 -27.91 17.65
CA ASP A 556 3.21 -28.98 16.69
C ASP A 556 3.80 -30.22 17.39
N LEU A 557 4.68 -30.02 18.38
CA LEU A 557 5.20 -31.12 19.20
C LEU A 557 4.10 -31.78 20.05
N ARG A 558 3.23 -31.00 20.69
CA ARG A 558 2.09 -31.54 21.47
C ARG A 558 1.14 -32.35 20.58
N ALA A 559 0.87 -31.86 19.37
CA ALA A 559 0.05 -32.53 18.36
C ALA A 559 0.72 -33.84 17.87
N GLY A 560 2.03 -33.81 17.66
CA GLY A 560 2.86 -34.99 17.40
C GLY A 560 2.78 -36.06 18.50
N VAL A 561 2.84 -35.66 19.77
CA VAL A 561 2.65 -36.58 20.91
C VAL A 561 1.24 -37.15 20.93
N ALA A 562 0.21 -36.35 20.65
CA ALA A 562 -1.17 -36.83 20.57
C ALA A 562 -1.37 -37.88 19.46
N MET A 563 -0.72 -37.71 18.30
CA MET A 563 -0.65 -38.73 17.24
C MET A 563 0.04 -40.00 17.72
N ALA A 564 1.20 -39.88 18.37
CA ALA A 564 1.93 -41.02 18.89
C ALA A 564 1.10 -41.81 19.92
N MET A 565 0.36 -41.11 20.79
CA MET A 565 -0.58 -41.72 21.74
C MET A 565 -1.75 -42.42 21.01
N ALA A 566 -2.29 -41.82 19.95
CA ALA A 566 -3.32 -42.46 19.12
C ALA A 566 -2.77 -43.76 18.51
N VAL A 567 -1.62 -43.71 17.84
CA VAL A 567 -0.99 -44.90 17.23
C VAL A 567 -0.64 -45.97 18.26
N GLY A 568 -0.15 -45.56 19.43
CA GLY A 568 0.20 -46.43 20.54
C GLY A 568 -1.00 -47.25 21.05
N ASN A 569 -2.19 -46.65 21.07
CA ASN A 569 -3.42 -47.30 21.54
C ASN A 569 -4.11 -48.20 20.50
N LEU A 570 -3.59 -48.32 19.27
CA LEU A 570 -4.17 -49.20 18.26
C LEU A 570 -4.03 -50.68 18.67
N PRO A 571 -5.14 -51.43 18.80
CA PRO A 571 -5.12 -52.86 19.11
C PRO A 571 -4.33 -53.68 18.09
N GLN A 572 -3.67 -54.73 18.58
CA GLN A 572 -2.89 -55.66 17.77
C GLN A 572 -3.66 -56.98 17.55
N ALA A 573 -3.54 -57.57 16.36
CA ALA A 573 -4.07 -58.89 16.06
C ALA A 573 -3.40 -59.97 16.94
N TYR A 574 -4.22 -60.71 17.69
CA TYR A 574 -3.75 -61.76 18.62
C TYR A 574 -4.12 -63.20 18.17
N MET A 575 -4.94 -63.34 17.13
CA MET A 575 -5.36 -64.62 16.57
C MET A 575 -4.50 -65.02 15.35
N PRO A 576 -4.00 -66.26 15.25
CA PRO A 576 -3.24 -66.72 14.09
C PRO A 576 -4.02 -66.61 12.78
N GLY A 577 -3.37 -66.10 11.73
CA GLY A 577 -3.95 -65.95 10.39
C GLY A 577 -5.02 -64.85 10.27
N LYS A 578 -5.20 -64.00 11.29
CA LYS A 578 -6.21 -62.92 11.28
C LYS A 578 -5.57 -61.55 11.13
N SER A 579 -6.29 -60.68 10.43
CA SER A 579 -5.98 -59.26 10.31
C SER A 579 -6.98 -58.43 11.12
N ILE A 580 -6.52 -57.31 11.69
CA ILE A 580 -7.37 -56.30 12.32
C ILE A 580 -7.12 -54.95 11.64
N LEU A 581 -8.21 -54.28 11.25
CA LEU A 581 -8.24 -52.85 10.97
C LEU A 581 -8.78 -52.14 12.21
N ALA A 582 -8.05 -51.16 12.73
CA ALA A 582 -8.41 -50.43 13.92
C ALA A 582 -8.26 -48.92 13.73
N MET A 583 -9.04 -48.17 14.48
CA MET A 583 -8.97 -46.71 14.58
C MET A 583 -8.80 -46.30 16.03
N SER A 584 -8.10 -45.19 16.26
CA SER A 584 -7.88 -44.65 17.60
C SER A 584 -7.73 -43.13 17.54
N ALA A 585 -7.96 -42.49 18.70
CA ALA A 585 -7.74 -41.07 18.90
C ALA A 585 -7.00 -40.85 20.23
N GLY A 586 -6.25 -39.76 20.32
CA GLY A 586 -5.51 -39.35 21.51
C GLY A 586 -5.51 -37.84 21.66
N THR A 587 -5.33 -37.35 22.89
CA THR A 587 -5.17 -35.92 23.15
C THR A 587 -3.97 -35.69 24.06
N TYR A 588 -3.30 -34.56 23.89
CA TYR A 588 -2.19 -34.16 24.75
C TYR A 588 -2.14 -32.63 24.87
N HIS A 589 -2.28 -32.11 26.08
CA HIS A 589 -2.20 -30.67 26.40
C HIS A 589 -2.98 -29.76 25.42
N GLY A 590 -4.21 -30.15 25.07
CA GLY A 590 -5.12 -29.37 24.20
C GLY A 590 -4.97 -29.62 22.69
N GLN A 591 -4.06 -30.51 22.26
CA GLN A 591 -3.98 -30.98 20.87
C GLN A 591 -4.55 -32.40 20.72
N GLY A 592 -5.08 -32.72 19.55
CA GLY A 592 -5.66 -34.04 19.24
C GLY A 592 -4.88 -34.76 18.15
N GLY A 593 -4.90 -36.09 18.19
CA GLY A 593 -4.33 -36.96 17.17
C GLY A 593 -5.27 -38.11 16.86
N PHE A 594 -5.32 -38.50 15.60
CA PHE A 594 -6.13 -39.61 15.09
C PHE A 594 -5.23 -40.59 14.35
N ALA A 595 -5.49 -41.88 14.49
CA ALA A 595 -4.73 -42.91 13.80
C ALA A 595 -5.62 -44.03 13.27
N LEU A 596 -5.21 -44.59 12.14
CA LEU A 596 -5.78 -45.78 11.54
C LEU A 596 -4.65 -46.80 11.36
N GLY A 597 -4.87 -48.03 11.79
CA GLY A 597 -3.86 -49.08 11.72
C GLY A 597 -4.38 -50.42 11.26
N LEU A 598 -3.47 -51.17 10.64
CA LEU A 598 -3.65 -52.54 10.21
C LEU A 598 -2.63 -53.41 10.95
N SER A 599 -3.06 -54.56 11.45
CA SER A 599 -2.15 -55.57 12.00
C SER A 599 -2.51 -56.97 11.52
N HIS A 600 -1.51 -57.84 11.36
CA HIS A 600 -1.68 -59.21 10.88
C HIS A 600 -0.73 -60.16 11.62
N ALA A 601 -1.27 -61.29 12.10
CA ALA A 601 -0.47 -62.37 12.69
C ALA A 601 -0.40 -63.57 11.74
N THR A 602 0.79 -64.12 11.51
CA THR A 602 0.98 -65.28 10.64
C THR A 602 0.27 -66.52 11.17
N ASN A 603 -0.03 -67.49 10.30
CA ASN A 603 -0.76 -68.72 10.65
C ASN A 603 -0.07 -69.54 11.75
N ASP A 604 1.27 -69.54 11.78
CA ASP A 604 2.05 -70.26 12.79
C ASP A 604 2.23 -69.45 14.09
N ARG A 605 1.59 -68.27 14.19
CA ARG A 605 1.67 -67.29 15.30
C ARG A 605 3.06 -66.71 15.57
N ASN A 606 4.10 -67.19 14.91
CA ASN A 606 5.47 -66.77 15.18
C ASN A 606 5.75 -65.30 14.81
N TRP A 607 5.07 -64.72 13.81
CA TRP A 607 5.25 -63.32 13.41
C TRP A 607 3.98 -62.49 13.52
N VAL A 608 4.11 -61.25 13.97
CA VAL A 608 3.05 -60.23 13.95
C VAL A 608 3.55 -58.93 13.33
N PHE A 609 2.84 -58.43 12.32
CA PHE A 609 3.11 -57.17 11.65
C PHE A 609 2.07 -56.11 12.05
N LYS A 610 2.50 -54.86 12.23
CA LYS A 610 1.63 -53.71 12.49
C LYS A 610 2.08 -52.52 11.64
N GLY A 611 1.13 -51.89 10.97
CA GLY A 611 1.32 -50.63 10.25
C GLY A 611 0.23 -49.65 10.64
N ALA A 612 0.56 -48.36 10.76
CA ALA A 612 -0.42 -47.32 11.03
C ALA A 612 -0.07 -46.00 10.34
N ALA A 613 -1.11 -45.24 10.02
CA ALA A 613 -1.03 -43.86 9.58
C ALA A 613 -1.78 -42.97 10.58
N SER A 614 -1.28 -41.76 10.83
CA SER A 614 -1.85 -40.83 11.79
C SER A 614 -1.84 -39.39 11.28
N VAL A 615 -2.76 -38.59 11.82
CA VAL A 615 -2.93 -37.17 11.54
C VAL A 615 -3.25 -36.42 12.84
N ASP A 616 -2.76 -35.19 12.99
CA ASP A 616 -3.04 -34.34 14.14
C ASP A 616 -3.94 -33.13 13.82
N THR A 617 -4.36 -32.42 14.87
CA THR A 617 -5.14 -31.18 14.79
C THR A 617 -4.40 -30.00 14.15
N ARG A 618 -3.10 -30.12 13.88
CA ARG A 618 -2.26 -29.12 13.19
C ARG A 618 -2.10 -29.45 11.70
N GLY A 619 -2.61 -30.59 11.23
CA GLY A 619 -2.57 -31.03 9.85
C GLY A 619 -1.29 -31.78 9.47
N ASN A 620 -0.47 -32.20 10.45
CA ASN A 620 0.70 -33.02 10.18
C ASN A 620 0.29 -34.49 10.02
N PHE A 621 1.03 -35.23 9.19
CA PHE A 621 0.82 -36.65 8.94
C PHE A 621 2.03 -37.47 9.38
N GLY A 622 1.79 -38.66 9.90
CA GLY A 622 2.82 -39.60 10.34
C GLY A 622 2.45 -41.04 10.00
N GLY A 623 3.45 -41.92 10.00
CA GLY A 623 3.26 -43.35 9.76
C GLY A 623 4.28 -44.19 10.52
N THR A 624 3.89 -45.43 10.85
CA THR A 624 4.77 -46.40 11.50
C THR A 624 4.54 -47.80 10.94
N LEU A 625 5.60 -48.60 10.94
CA LEU A 625 5.62 -50.00 10.53
C LEU A 625 6.49 -50.78 11.53
N SER A 626 6.00 -51.89 12.05
CA SER A 626 6.72 -52.75 12.98
C SER A 626 6.41 -54.23 12.77
N ALA A 627 7.34 -55.09 13.19
CA ALA A 627 7.21 -56.54 13.18
C ALA A 627 7.74 -57.12 14.50
N GLY A 628 7.06 -58.13 15.05
CA GLY A 628 7.48 -58.85 16.25
C GLY A 628 7.50 -60.35 15.99
N TYR A 629 8.48 -61.04 16.58
CA TYR A 629 8.60 -62.50 16.54
C TYR A 629 8.40 -63.08 17.95
N GLN A 630 7.57 -64.13 18.08
CA GLN A 630 7.37 -64.87 19.33
C GLN A 630 7.82 -66.33 19.15
N PHE A 631 8.47 -66.89 20.18
CA PHE A 631 9.03 -68.25 20.21
C PHE A 631 8.50 -69.07 21.37
#